data_AF-A0A8T7H4H0-F1
#
_entry.id   AF-A0A8T7H4H0-F1
#
_cell.length_a   1.000
_cell.length_b   1.000
_cell.length_c   1.000
_cell.angle_alpha   90.00
_cell.angle_beta   90.00
_cell.angle_gamma   90.00
#
_symmetry.space_group_name_H-M   'P 1'
#
loop_
_entity.id
_entity.type
_entity.pdbx_description
1 polymer ?
#
loop_
_entity_poly.entity_id
_entity_poly.type
_entity_poly.pdbx_seq_one_letter_code
_entity_poly.pdbx_strand_id
1 'polypeptide(L)'
;MELNKIYIIGHRQPDTDSICSVIGYAELRNRTEPGRYIPARCGEVNAETEFALRKFNAEAPVYIASVEPTVSDIPLDTRSVRQDVPTVDVADLMDTYDMRNMPITDEDETLVGLVSEYGLARAYVRKNPREQLSLIPMRLETLARILDARTVVPAHETLGEGRVYTVIDALHVTLSRMTPDDIAIVGDNEPAQLALISAGVAALIIAEGAPVGERVIAAARTRGASVLATTLDAFSVGKMISLSLPARMIMETDVPTVRLEDSLEYAKTVVSNSKFRTACVVGERGQHIGLISRTTLMQDVQKAVILLDHNEFSQAVDGIERADILEIIDHHRLGAISTLKPVKFLNDPVGSTSTLVTNKFIEAGVEPSPSTAGLLLAGILSDTMVMKLSTTTPVDIRAADYLAEITGVDPAKFGPELIQKGMDLDALPKEELLTRDMKRYNLFGRSIMV
;
A
#
# COMPACT_ATOMS: atom_id res chain seq x y z
N MET A 1 12.79 7.52 8.28
CA MET A 1 11.71 8.37 7.73
C MET A 1 11.97 8.49 6.25
N GLU A 2 11.11 7.95 5.41
CA GLU A 2 11.15 8.31 3.99
C GLU A 2 11.03 9.84 3.92
N LEU A 3 11.92 10.52 3.18
CA LEU A 3 11.76 11.95 2.95
C LEU A 3 10.44 12.14 2.20
N ASN A 4 9.55 13.01 2.72
CA ASN A 4 8.32 13.37 2.04
C ASN A 4 8.65 13.82 0.61
N LYS A 5 8.12 13.09 -0.38
CA LYS A 5 8.24 13.44 -1.78
C LYS A 5 7.34 14.65 -2.04
N ILE A 6 7.90 15.70 -2.62
CA ILE A 6 7.17 16.91 -3.02
C ILE A 6 7.26 16.99 -4.53
N TYR A 7 6.11 16.97 -5.20
CA TYR A 7 6.07 17.08 -6.66
C TYR A 7 6.01 18.55 -7.06
N ILE A 8 6.90 18.96 -7.96
CA ILE A 8 6.88 20.28 -8.57
C ILE A 8 6.27 20.09 -9.95
N ILE A 9 5.13 20.72 -10.19
CA ILE A 9 4.25 20.42 -11.32
C ILE A 9 3.86 21.72 -12.01
N GLY A 10 4.04 21.74 -13.33
CA GLY A 10 3.57 22.80 -14.21
C GLY A 10 2.10 22.62 -14.58
N HIS A 11 1.61 23.36 -15.56
CA HIS A 11 0.23 23.16 -16.04
C HIS A 11 0.04 21.83 -16.82
N ARG A 12 -1.22 21.43 -16.98
CA ARG A 12 -1.66 20.14 -17.50
C ARG A 12 -1.27 19.91 -18.97
N GLN A 13 -1.19 20.98 -19.76
CA GLN A 13 -0.72 20.97 -21.14
C GLN A 13 0.64 21.68 -21.22
N PRO A 14 1.71 21.05 -20.71
CA PRO A 14 2.95 21.74 -20.41
C PRO A 14 3.60 22.34 -21.67
N ASP A 15 3.89 23.64 -21.60
CA ASP A 15 4.74 24.34 -22.56
C ASP A 15 6.21 24.27 -22.12
N THR A 16 7.09 24.90 -22.90
CA THR A 16 8.53 24.87 -22.64
C THR A 16 8.88 25.55 -21.32
N ASP A 17 8.26 26.68 -20.99
CA ASP A 17 8.53 27.41 -19.75
C ASP A 17 8.11 26.62 -18.51
N SER A 18 6.92 26.04 -18.54
CA SER A 18 6.40 25.14 -17.50
C SER A 18 7.34 23.97 -17.19
N ILE A 19 7.85 23.28 -18.22
CA ILE A 19 8.79 22.17 -18.01
C ILE A 19 10.15 22.64 -17.50
N CYS A 20 10.70 23.69 -18.12
CA CYS A 20 12.03 24.19 -17.78
C CYS A 20 12.09 24.77 -16.37
N SER A 21 11.06 25.54 -15.99
CA SER A 21 10.93 26.13 -14.66
C SER A 21 10.77 25.06 -13.57
N VAL A 22 9.98 24.00 -13.81
CA VAL A 22 9.83 22.85 -12.90
C VAL A 22 11.16 22.13 -12.65
N ILE A 23 11.94 21.87 -13.71
CA ILE A 23 13.27 21.27 -13.58
C ILE A 23 14.20 22.17 -12.77
N GLY A 24 14.26 23.46 -13.12
CA GLY A 24 15.14 24.40 -12.44
C GLY A 24 14.79 24.60 -10.98
N TYR A 25 13.51 24.71 -10.65
CA TYR A 25 13.06 24.88 -9.28
C TYR A 25 13.30 23.61 -8.45
N ALA A 26 13.15 22.42 -9.05
CA ALA A 26 13.50 21.17 -8.40
C ALA A 26 15.00 21.08 -8.08
N GLU A 27 15.89 21.50 -8.98
CA GLU A 27 17.32 21.56 -8.70
C GLU A 27 17.61 22.51 -7.53
N LEU A 28 17.06 23.73 -7.57
CA LEU A 28 17.27 24.72 -6.52
C LEU A 28 16.84 24.18 -5.15
N ARG A 29 15.63 23.62 -5.07
CA ARG A 29 15.05 23.14 -3.80
C ARG A 29 15.81 21.95 -3.24
N ASN A 30 16.20 20.99 -4.08
CA ASN A 30 17.01 19.85 -3.62
C ASN A 30 18.42 20.28 -3.14
N ARG A 31 18.93 21.43 -3.57
CA ARG A 31 20.23 21.97 -3.14
C ARG A 31 20.15 22.87 -1.90
N THR A 32 18.98 23.42 -1.60
CA THR A 32 18.81 24.46 -0.57
C THR A 32 17.91 24.06 0.58
N GLU A 33 17.05 23.06 0.42
CA GLU A 33 16.07 22.66 1.44
C GLU A 33 16.10 21.14 1.73
N PRO A 34 15.74 20.73 2.95
CA PRO A 34 15.56 19.32 3.27
C PRO A 34 14.28 18.78 2.63
N GLY A 35 14.38 17.73 1.84
CA GLY A 35 13.23 17.13 1.15
C GLY A 35 13.66 16.34 -0.08
N ARG A 36 12.69 15.73 -0.76
CA ARG A 36 12.90 15.19 -2.10
C ARG A 36 11.93 15.87 -3.06
N TYR A 37 12.43 16.86 -3.78
CA TYR A 37 11.65 17.62 -4.76
C TYR A 37 11.76 16.94 -6.13
N ILE A 38 10.65 16.49 -6.68
CA ILE A 38 10.61 15.70 -7.91
C ILE A 38 9.97 16.56 -9.01
N PRO A 39 10.70 16.90 -10.09
CA PRO A 39 10.10 17.57 -11.23
C PRO A 39 9.14 16.61 -11.92
N ALA A 40 7.92 17.06 -12.19
CA ALA A 40 6.88 16.26 -12.82
C ALA A 40 6.12 17.02 -13.91
N ARG A 41 5.61 16.26 -14.88
CA ARG A 41 4.79 16.73 -16.00
C ARG A 41 3.46 15.98 -16.04
N CYS A 42 2.43 16.63 -16.57
CA CYS A 42 1.08 16.06 -16.65
C CYS A 42 0.59 15.81 -18.08
N GLY A 43 1.33 16.30 -19.07
CA GLY A 43 1.06 16.07 -20.48
C GLY A 43 2.31 15.66 -21.24
N GLU A 44 2.16 15.48 -22.55
CA GLU A 44 3.25 15.14 -23.45
C GLU A 44 4.27 16.28 -23.57
N VAL A 45 5.52 15.91 -23.87
CA VAL A 45 6.59 16.88 -24.11
C VAL A 45 6.51 17.31 -25.57
N ASN A 46 6.29 18.60 -25.82
CA ASN A 46 6.23 19.13 -27.17
C ASN A 46 7.63 19.14 -27.84
N ALA A 47 7.66 19.32 -29.17
CA ALA A 47 8.91 19.28 -29.95
C ALA A 47 9.94 20.36 -29.58
N GLU A 48 9.46 21.54 -29.14
CA GLU A 48 10.31 22.63 -28.66
C GLU A 48 11.00 22.26 -27.36
N THR A 49 10.22 21.79 -26.37
CA THR A 49 10.72 21.30 -25.09
C THR A 49 11.67 20.12 -25.29
N GLU A 50 11.34 19.16 -26.16
CA GLU A 50 12.20 18.02 -26.45
C GLU A 50 13.54 18.46 -27.05
N PHE A 51 13.52 19.46 -27.94
CA PHE A 51 14.74 20.04 -28.49
C PHE A 51 15.59 20.69 -27.40
N ALA A 52 15.00 21.46 -26.49
CA ALA A 52 15.71 22.05 -25.34
C ALA A 52 16.33 20.98 -24.42
N LEU A 53 15.55 19.96 -24.03
CA LEU A 53 16.00 18.84 -23.20
C LEU A 53 17.19 18.11 -23.83
N ARG A 54 17.11 17.79 -25.13
CA ARG A 54 18.21 17.13 -25.85
C ARG A 54 19.44 18.02 -25.96
N LYS A 55 19.28 19.31 -26.26
CA LYS A 55 20.40 20.25 -26.42
C LYS A 55 21.20 20.40 -25.13
N PHE A 56 20.53 20.39 -23.99
CA PHE A 56 21.14 20.55 -22.67
C PHE A 56 21.33 19.24 -21.91
N ASN A 57 21.17 18.09 -22.59
CA ASN A 57 21.34 16.75 -22.04
C ASN A 57 20.58 16.53 -20.72
N ALA A 58 19.33 16.97 -20.68
CA ALA A 58 18.43 16.83 -19.55
C ALA A 58 17.37 15.75 -19.81
N GLU A 59 16.97 15.06 -18.74
CA GLU A 59 15.86 14.11 -18.80
C GLU A 59 14.52 14.84 -18.67
N ALA A 60 13.49 14.30 -19.32
CA ALA A 60 12.14 14.81 -19.15
C ALA A 60 11.63 14.56 -17.72
N PRO A 61 10.81 15.47 -17.14
CA PRO A 61 10.19 15.25 -15.84
C PRO A 61 9.34 13.98 -15.78
N VAL A 62 9.15 13.45 -14.56
CA VAL A 62 8.33 12.25 -14.33
C VAL A 62 6.89 12.53 -14.73
N TYR A 63 6.27 11.64 -15.50
CA TYR A 63 4.87 11.78 -15.86
C TYR A 63 3.95 11.42 -14.67
N ILE A 64 3.03 12.32 -14.34
CA ILE A 64 2.01 12.14 -13.30
C ILE A 64 0.66 12.53 -13.87
N ALA A 65 -0.20 11.53 -14.06
CA ALA A 65 -1.56 11.75 -14.55
C ALA A 65 -2.47 12.39 -13.49
N SER A 66 -2.25 12.06 -12.21
CA SER A 66 -3.09 12.52 -11.11
C SER A 66 -2.30 12.59 -9.80
N VAL A 67 -2.64 13.58 -8.97
CA VAL A 67 -2.15 13.71 -7.59
C VAL A 67 -3.20 13.30 -6.56
N GLU A 68 -4.25 12.57 -6.99
CA GLU A 68 -5.16 11.93 -6.06
C GLU A 68 -4.40 10.94 -5.16
N PRO A 69 -4.68 10.92 -3.85
CA PRO A 69 -4.17 9.91 -2.94
C PRO A 69 -4.66 8.50 -3.33
N THR A 70 -3.73 7.56 -3.30
CA THR A 70 -3.92 6.13 -3.62
C THR A 70 -3.62 5.28 -2.41
N VAL A 71 -3.96 4.00 -2.48
CA VAL A 71 -3.65 3.02 -1.43
C VAL A 71 -2.15 2.94 -1.14
N SER A 72 -1.28 3.15 -2.13
CA SER A 72 0.17 3.19 -1.91
C SER A 72 0.66 4.35 -1.04
N ASP A 73 -0.17 5.38 -0.83
CA ASP A 73 0.18 6.56 -0.05
C ASP A 73 -0.12 6.41 1.47
N ILE A 74 -0.75 5.30 1.89
CA ILE A 74 -1.06 5.00 3.30
C ILE A 74 -0.21 3.85 3.83
N PRO A 75 0.10 3.83 5.15
CA PRO A 75 0.74 2.67 5.76
C PRO A 75 -0.21 1.46 5.73
N LEU A 76 0.32 0.31 5.32
CA LEU A 76 -0.43 -0.95 5.25
C LEU A 76 0.06 -1.91 6.33
N ASP A 77 -0.87 -2.68 6.91
CA ASP A 77 -0.52 -3.82 7.76
C ASP A 77 -0.27 -5.04 6.88
N THR A 78 0.98 -5.50 6.82
CA THR A 78 1.41 -6.57 5.90
C THR A 78 1.25 -7.97 6.49
N ARG A 79 0.85 -8.09 7.75
CA ARG A 79 0.79 -9.37 8.46
C ARG A 79 -0.28 -10.27 7.85
N SER A 80 0.08 -11.54 7.68
CA SER A 80 -0.80 -12.60 7.22
C SER A 80 -0.40 -13.92 7.87
N VAL A 81 -1.28 -14.92 7.77
CA VAL A 81 -1.05 -16.26 8.33
C VAL A 81 -1.34 -17.31 7.27
N ARG A 82 -0.56 -18.39 7.23
CA ARG A 82 -0.82 -19.50 6.30
C ARG A 82 -2.11 -20.25 6.66
N GLN A 83 -2.80 -20.74 5.64
CA GLN A 83 -4.10 -21.42 5.75
C GLN A 83 -4.10 -22.73 6.55
N ASP A 84 -2.94 -23.32 6.80
CA ASP A 84 -2.73 -24.54 7.58
C ASP A 84 -2.43 -24.30 9.07
N VAL A 85 -2.25 -23.03 9.47
CA VAL A 85 -2.03 -22.66 10.87
C VAL A 85 -3.29 -22.93 11.70
N PRO A 86 -3.16 -23.54 12.89
CA PRO A 86 -4.27 -23.74 13.83
C PRO A 86 -5.03 -22.45 14.16
N THR A 87 -6.35 -22.55 14.26
CA THR A 87 -7.24 -21.41 14.55
C THR A 87 -6.89 -20.72 15.87
N VAL A 88 -6.46 -21.46 16.89
CA VAL A 88 -5.99 -20.90 18.16
C VAL A 88 -4.78 -19.98 17.97
N ASP A 89 -3.82 -20.36 17.12
CA ASP A 89 -2.63 -19.54 16.85
C ASP A 89 -3.02 -18.28 16.07
N VAL A 90 -4.00 -18.38 15.16
CA VAL A 90 -4.57 -17.20 14.49
C VAL A 90 -5.18 -16.24 15.51
N ALA A 91 -5.94 -16.76 16.48
CA ALA A 91 -6.54 -15.95 17.54
C ALA A 91 -5.47 -15.29 18.42
N ASP A 92 -4.42 -16.01 18.79
CA ASP A 92 -3.29 -15.47 19.58
C ASP A 92 -2.55 -14.37 18.81
N LEU A 93 -2.31 -14.56 17.51
CA LEU A 93 -1.69 -13.53 16.66
C LEU A 93 -2.60 -12.31 16.52
N MET A 94 -3.91 -12.51 16.36
CA MET A 94 -4.88 -11.43 16.30
C MET A 94 -4.88 -10.60 17.59
N ASP A 95 -4.87 -11.23 18.76
CA ASP A 95 -4.81 -10.55 20.07
C ASP A 95 -3.46 -9.83 20.28
N THR A 96 -2.35 -10.53 20.01
CA THR A 96 -0.97 -9.98 20.15
C THR A 96 -0.78 -8.70 19.33
N TYR A 97 -1.45 -8.62 18.19
CA TYR A 97 -1.28 -7.55 17.22
C TYR A 97 -2.46 -6.56 17.16
N ASP A 98 -3.44 -6.70 18.05
CA ASP A 98 -4.70 -5.92 18.08
C ASP A 98 -5.41 -5.89 16.71
N MET A 99 -5.43 -7.03 16.03
CA MET A 99 -6.02 -7.21 14.70
C MET A 99 -7.39 -7.86 14.80
N ARG A 100 -8.41 -7.20 14.26
CA ARG A 100 -9.78 -7.76 14.19
C ARG A 100 -10.00 -8.73 13.04
N ASN A 101 -9.16 -8.62 12.01
CA ASN A 101 -9.22 -9.43 10.81
C ASN A 101 -7.79 -9.83 10.43
N MET A 102 -7.56 -11.12 10.20
CA MET A 102 -6.28 -11.70 9.82
C MET A 102 -6.36 -12.24 8.38
N PRO A 103 -5.57 -11.68 7.44
CA PRO A 103 -5.42 -12.21 6.09
C PRO A 103 -4.82 -13.62 6.11
N ILE A 104 -5.41 -14.51 5.32
CA ILE A 104 -4.96 -15.90 5.20
C ILE A 104 -4.37 -16.13 3.82
N THR A 105 -3.18 -16.74 3.77
CA THR A 105 -2.42 -17.00 2.55
C THR A 105 -2.15 -18.48 2.31
N ASP A 106 -1.84 -18.84 1.07
CA ASP A 106 -1.27 -20.15 0.73
C ASP A 106 0.27 -20.17 0.84
N GLU A 107 0.91 -21.18 0.25
CA GLU A 107 2.37 -21.34 0.29
C GLU A 107 3.12 -20.32 -0.57
N ASP A 108 2.45 -19.73 -1.56
CA ASP A 108 2.98 -18.76 -2.52
C ASP A 108 2.67 -17.31 -2.10
N GLU A 109 2.26 -17.10 -0.85
CA GLU A 109 1.82 -15.81 -0.28
C GLU A 109 0.60 -15.20 -1.00
N THR A 110 -0.17 -16.02 -1.73
CA THR A 110 -1.41 -15.60 -2.38
C THR A 110 -2.53 -15.52 -1.36
N LEU A 111 -3.31 -14.44 -1.40
CA LEU A 111 -4.46 -14.28 -0.52
C LEU A 111 -5.53 -15.33 -0.86
N VAL A 112 -5.88 -16.18 0.12
CA VAL A 112 -6.92 -17.22 -0.03
C VAL A 112 -8.15 -17.00 0.84
N GLY A 113 -8.05 -16.14 1.86
CA GLY A 113 -9.19 -15.83 2.72
C GLY A 113 -8.88 -14.84 3.83
N LEU A 114 -9.85 -14.68 4.72
CA LEU A 114 -9.77 -13.81 5.89
C LEU A 114 -10.42 -14.49 7.10
N VAL A 115 -9.73 -14.50 8.23
CA VAL A 115 -10.31 -14.86 9.52
C VAL A 115 -10.66 -13.58 10.27
N SER A 116 -11.89 -13.46 10.74
CA SER A 116 -12.34 -12.32 11.56
C SER A 116 -12.69 -12.77 12.97
N GLU A 117 -12.82 -11.84 13.91
CA GLU A 117 -13.36 -12.12 15.25
C GLU A 117 -14.72 -12.86 15.18
N TYR A 118 -15.56 -12.51 14.20
CA TYR A 118 -16.83 -13.20 13.95
C TYR A 118 -16.62 -14.65 13.46
N GLY A 119 -15.61 -14.87 12.60
CA GLY A 119 -15.20 -16.20 12.15
C GLY A 119 -14.73 -17.07 13.33
N LEU A 120 -13.90 -16.52 14.21
CA LEU A 120 -13.44 -17.18 15.44
C LEU A 120 -14.61 -17.50 16.38
N ALA A 121 -15.53 -16.55 16.58
CA ALA A 121 -16.73 -16.77 17.39
C ALA A 121 -17.60 -17.90 16.81
N ARG A 122 -17.74 -17.99 15.48
CA ARG A 122 -18.44 -19.10 14.81
C ARG A 122 -17.71 -20.43 14.92
N ALA A 123 -16.39 -20.44 14.91
CA ALA A 123 -15.60 -21.65 15.14
C ALA A 123 -15.80 -22.16 16.57
N TYR A 124 -15.90 -21.23 17.52
CA TYR A 124 -16.18 -21.52 18.92
C TYR A 124 -17.63 -22.01 19.16
N VAL A 125 -18.60 -21.34 18.55
CA VAL A 125 -20.03 -21.67 18.66
C VAL A 125 -20.39 -22.71 17.60
N ARG A 126 -20.28 -24.00 17.96
CA ARG A 126 -20.64 -25.11 17.07
C ARG A 126 -22.06 -24.96 16.53
N LYS A 127 -22.22 -25.04 15.20
CA LYS A 127 -23.52 -25.01 14.53
C LYS A 127 -24.41 -26.22 14.87
N ASN A 128 -23.81 -27.36 15.22
CA ASN A 128 -24.55 -28.57 15.57
C ASN A 128 -23.95 -29.22 16.84
N PRO A 129 -24.62 -29.10 18.01
CA PRO A 129 -24.14 -29.68 19.27
C PRO A 129 -24.01 -31.22 19.23
N ARG A 130 -24.64 -31.87 18.23
CA ARG A 130 -24.64 -33.33 18.06
C ARG A 130 -23.44 -33.86 17.27
N GLU A 131 -22.64 -32.98 16.69
CA GLU A 131 -21.49 -33.38 15.88
C GLU A 131 -20.31 -33.76 16.79
N GLN A 132 -19.88 -35.02 16.68
CA GLN A 132 -18.76 -35.55 17.44
C GLN A 132 -17.50 -34.74 17.10
N LEU A 133 -16.73 -34.36 18.13
CA LEU A 133 -15.45 -33.72 17.90
C LEU A 133 -14.52 -34.71 17.17
N SER A 134 -13.88 -34.24 16.11
CA SER A 134 -12.84 -34.97 15.39
C SER A 134 -11.57 -34.14 15.31
N LEU A 135 -10.44 -34.83 15.31
CA LEU A 135 -9.14 -34.27 14.94
C LEU A 135 -8.91 -34.59 13.47
N ILE A 136 -8.36 -33.62 12.73
CA ILE A 136 -7.81 -33.85 11.39
C ILE A 136 -6.31 -34.15 11.50
N PRO A 137 -5.65 -34.65 10.43
CA PRO A 137 -4.24 -34.97 10.51
C PRO A 137 -3.35 -33.82 11.03
N MET A 138 -2.61 -34.08 12.11
CA MET A 138 -1.83 -33.08 12.83
C MET A 138 -0.61 -33.71 13.51
N ARG A 139 0.53 -33.00 13.52
CA ARG A 139 1.72 -33.43 14.27
C ARG A 139 1.43 -33.50 15.77
N LEU A 140 1.85 -34.57 16.44
CA LEU A 140 1.65 -34.75 17.88
C LEU A 140 2.22 -33.58 18.68
N GLU A 141 3.36 -33.03 18.25
CA GLU A 141 3.99 -31.85 18.85
C GLU A 141 3.09 -30.60 18.79
N THR A 142 2.40 -30.38 17.66
CA THR A 142 1.49 -29.24 17.50
C THR A 142 0.31 -29.38 18.45
N LEU A 143 -0.28 -30.58 18.55
CA LEU A 143 -1.35 -30.86 19.49
C LEU A 143 -0.89 -30.68 20.94
N ALA A 144 0.30 -31.19 21.28
CA ALA A 144 0.85 -31.05 22.62
C ALA A 144 1.04 -29.58 23.01
N ARG A 145 1.56 -28.73 22.10
CA ARG A 145 1.68 -27.28 22.33
C ARG A 145 0.33 -26.61 22.57
N ILE A 146 -0.66 -26.89 21.72
CA ILE A 146 -2.02 -26.31 21.83
C ILE A 146 -2.68 -26.67 23.16
N LEU A 147 -2.40 -27.88 23.66
CA LEU A 147 -2.94 -28.38 24.92
C LEU A 147 -2.09 -28.05 26.15
N ASP A 148 -0.99 -27.31 26.00
CA ASP A 148 0.03 -27.11 27.04
C ASP A 148 0.40 -28.44 27.72
N ALA A 149 0.62 -29.48 26.90
CA ALA A 149 0.76 -30.85 27.34
C ALA A 149 2.21 -31.34 27.22
N ARG A 150 2.62 -32.14 28.19
CA ARG A 150 3.87 -32.92 28.12
C ARG A 150 3.61 -34.23 27.38
N THR A 151 4.40 -34.50 26.35
CA THR A 151 4.42 -35.81 25.69
C THR A 151 5.13 -36.83 26.57
N VAL A 152 4.40 -37.82 27.08
CA VAL A 152 4.93 -38.91 27.92
C VAL A 152 5.37 -40.10 27.06
N VAL A 153 4.58 -40.42 26.03
CA VAL A 153 4.88 -41.48 25.06
C VAL A 153 4.62 -40.94 23.65
N PRO A 154 5.66 -40.75 22.82
CA PRO A 154 5.51 -40.29 21.44
C PRO A 154 5.44 -41.49 20.48
N ALA A 155 4.33 -42.24 20.49
CA ALA A 155 4.20 -43.42 19.62
C ALA A 155 3.95 -43.06 18.15
N HIS A 156 3.36 -41.89 17.89
CA HIS A 156 3.10 -41.35 16.56
C HIS A 156 3.73 -39.97 16.42
N GLU A 157 4.33 -39.69 15.26
CA GLU A 157 4.78 -38.34 14.90
C GLU A 157 3.60 -37.47 14.46
N THR A 158 2.69 -38.03 13.67
CA THR A 158 1.46 -37.39 13.19
C THR A 158 0.27 -38.26 13.53
N LEU A 159 -0.76 -37.64 14.12
CA LEU A 159 -2.05 -38.27 14.35
C LEU A 159 -2.89 -38.15 13.08
N GLY A 160 -3.63 -39.20 12.74
CA GLY A 160 -4.55 -39.22 11.59
C GLY A 160 -5.87 -38.51 11.86
N GLU A 161 -6.83 -38.69 10.96
CA GLU A 161 -8.21 -38.27 11.19
C GLU A 161 -8.89 -39.23 12.16
N GLY A 162 -9.42 -38.71 13.27
CA GLY A 162 -9.99 -39.54 14.33
C GLY A 162 -10.99 -38.80 15.20
N ARG A 163 -11.92 -39.53 15.82
CA ARG A 163 -12.90 -38.97 16.75
C ARG A 163 -12.27 -38.78 18.13
N VAL A 164 -12.69 -37.73 18.81
CA VAL A 164 -12.24 -37.39 20.16
C VAL A 164 -13.34 -37.76 21.14
N TYR A 165 -13.03 -38.64 22.10
CA TYR A 165 -13.94 -39.10 23.12
C TYR A 165 -13.52 -38.58 24.50
N THR A 166 -14.43 -37.91 25.19
CA THR A 166 -14.24 -37.58 26.61
C THR A 166 -14.82 -38.71 27.46
N VAL A 167 -13.95 -39.43 28.16
CA VAL A 167 -14.33 -40.64 28.89
C VAL A 167 -14.77 -40.28 30.31
N ILE A 168 -16.06 -39.94 30.43
CA ILE A 168 -16.74 -39.62 31.70
C ILE A 168 -17.76 -40.72 32.06
N ASP A 169 -18.38 -41.32 31.03
CA ASP A 169 -19.46 -42.30 31.16
C ASP A 169 -18.93 -43.75 31.32
N ALA A 170 -19.85 -44.73 31.37
CA ALA A 170 -19.54 -46.14 31.47
C ALA A 170 -18.62 -46.61 30.34
N LEU A 171 -17.38 -46.92 30.70
CA LEU A 171 -16.25 -47.24 29.82
C LEU A 171 -16.59 -48.25 28.71
N HIS A 172 -17.41 -49.27 28.99
CA HIS A 172 -17.79 -50.29 28.02
C HIS A 172 -18.57 -49.75 26.81
N VAL A 173 -19.34 -48.68 26.98
CA VAL A 173 -20.10 -48.03 25.89
C VAL A 173 -19.13 -47.30 24.97
N THR A 174 -18.20 -46.54 25.54
CA THR A 174 -17.18 -45.80 24.77
C THR A 174 -16.33 -46.76 23.97
N LEU A 175 -15.76 -47.79 24.61
CA LEU A 175 -14.89 -48.78 23.96
C LEU A 175 -15.56 -49.49 22.77
N SER A 176 -16.88 -49.71 22.81
CA SER A 176 -17.62 -50.36 21.72
C SER A 176 -17.69 -49.52 20.43
N ARG A 177 -17.41 -48.22 20.50
CA ARG A 177 -17.52 -47.26 19.39
C ARG A 177 -16.17 -46.76 18.90
N MET A 178 -15.08 -47.07 19.61
CA MET A 178 -13.75 -46.55 19.30
C MET A 178 -13.07 -47.35 18.19
N THR A 179 -12.25 -46.66 17.43
CA THR A 179 -11.38 -47.16 16.37
C THR A 179 -9.93 -46.84 16.70
N PRO A 180 -8.95 -47.48 16.03
CA PRO A 180 -7.54 -47.26 16.30
C PRO A 180 -7.05 -45.83 16.04
N ASP A 181 -7.73 -45.08 15.17
CA ASP A 181 -7.38 -43.69 14.85
C ASP A 181 -7.94 -42.67 15.87
N ASP A 182 -8.80 -43.12 16.79
CA ASP A 182 -9.48 -42.24 17.73
C ASP A 182 -8.60 -41.78 18.90
N ILE A 183 -9.01 -40.68 19.51
CA ILE A 183 -8.33 -40.01 20.61
C ILE A 183 -9.23 -40.05 21.84
N ALA A 184 -8.69 -40.40 23.00
CA ALA A 184 -9.42 -40.39 24.26
C ALA A 184 -8.88 -39.34 25.22
N ILE A 185 -9.80 -38.62 25.88
CA ILE A 185 -9.53 -37.71 26.99
C ILE A 185 -10.01 -38.39 28.27
N VAL A 186 -9.11 -38.57 29.24
CA VAL A 186 -9.40 -39.25 30.52
C VAL A 186 -8.71 -38.54 31.68
N GLY A 187 -9.33 -38.56 32.86
CA GLY A 187 -8.74 -38.04 34.09
C GLY A 187 -7.95 -39.10 34.86
N ASP A 188 -7.92 -38.97 36.19
CA ASP A 188 -7.24 -39.91 37.10
C ASP A 188 -8.03 -41.22 37.29
N ASN A 189 -7.93 -42.10 36.29
CA ASN A 189 -8.54 -43.43 36.31
C ASN A 189 -7.65 -44.42 35.56
N GLU A 190 -6.62 -44.94 36.23
CA GLU A 190 -5.66 -45.90 35.66
C GLU A 190 -6.35 -47.11 34.98
N PRO A 191 -7.39 -47.76 35.57
CA PRO A 191 -8.12 -48.82 34.89
C PRO A 191 -8.71 -48.39 33.52
N ALA A 192 -9.30 -47.19 33.44
CA ALA A 192 -9.82 -46.66 32.18
C ALA A 192 -8.70 -46.34 31.18
N GLN A 193 -7.61 -45.72 31.65
CA GLN A 193 -6.43 -45.43 30.82
C GLN A 193 -5.88 -46.70 30.16
N LEU A 194 -5.69 -47.77 30.93
CA LEU A 194 -5.20 -49.06 30.43
C LEU A 194 -6.17 -49.72 29.45
N ALA A 195 -7.48 -49.63 29.70
CA ALA A 195 -8.50 -50.19 28.83
C ALA A 195 -8.55 -49.48 27.47
N LEU A 196 -8.44 -48.15 27.44
CA LEU A 196 -8.40 -47.34 26.22
C LEU A 196 -7.17 -47.68 25.38
N ILE A 197 -5.98 -47.76 26.00
CA ILE A 197 -4.75 -48.21 25.33
C ILE A 197 -4.91 -49.63 24.77
N SER A 198 -5.56 -50.53 25.53
CA SER A 198 -5.79 -51.91 25.09
C SER A 198 -6.76 -52.02 23.92
N ALA A 199 -7.69 -51.08 23.79
CA ALA A 199 -8.58 -50.95 22.64
C ALA A 199 -7.90 -50.36 21.39
N GLY A 200 -6.67 -49.84 21.54
CA GLY A 200 -5.80 -49.45 20.43
C GLY A 200 -5.94 -48.00 19.98
N VAL A 201 -6.36 -47.08 20.86
CA VAL A 201 -6.46 -45.65 20.56
C VAL A 201 -5.13 -45.07 20.08
N ALA A 202 -5.18 -44.16 19.10
CA ALA A 202 -3.99 -43.50 18.56
C ALA A 202 -3.34 -42.61 19.63
N ALA A 203 -4.15 -41.89 20.39
CA ALA A 203 -3.66 -41.03 21.47
C ALA A 203 -4.57 -41.04 22.70
N LEU A 204 -3.92 -40.98 23.86
CA LEU A 204 -4.52 -40.79 25.17
C LEU A 204 -4.08 -39.45 25.75
N ILE A 205 -5.04 -38.58 26.04
CA ILE A 205 -4.82 -37.29 26.71
C ILE A 205 -5.27 -37.43 28.15
N ILE A 206 -4.31 -37.36 29.06
CA ILE A 206 -4.52 -37.42 30.50
C ILE A 206 -4.67 -35.99 31.02
N ALA A 207 -5.89 -35.66 31.47
CA ALA A 207 -6.30 -34.32 31.86
C ALA A 207 -6.10 -34.05 33.37
N GLU A 208 -6.30 -32.79 33.79
CA GLU A 208 -6.32 -32.32 35.18
C GLU A 208 -5.02 -32.60 35.96
N GLY A 209 -3.89 -32.76 35.26
CA GLY A 209 -2.61 -33.09 35.88
C GLY A 209 -2.57 -34.48 36.52
N ALA A 210 -3.46 -35.39 36.12
CA ALA A 210 -3.53 -36.73 36.66
C ALA A 210 -2.21 -37.52 36.43
N PRO A 211 -1.82 -38.37 37.38
CA PRO A 211 -0.55 -39.09 37.31
C PRO A 211 -0.57 -40.11 36.16
N VAL A 212 0.56 -40.19 35.44
CA VAL A 212 0.78 -41.23 34.41
C VAL A 212 1.66 -42.32 35.01
N GLY A 213 1.04 -43.40 35.47
CA GLY A 213 1.74 -44.53 36.09
C GLY A 213 2.60 -45.32 35.11
N GLU A 214 3.65 -45.99 35.61
CA GLU A 214 4.55 -46.84 34.81
C GLU A 214 3.82 -47.92 34.02
N ARG A 215 2.74 -48.48 34.57
CA ARG A 215 1.92 -49.48 33.87
C ARG A 215 1.28 -48.92 32.61
N VAL A 216 0.81 -47.67 32.66
CA VAL A 216 0.19 -46.96 31.54
C VAL A 216 1.24 -46.66 30.48
N ILE A 217 2.42 -46.18 30.88
CA ILE A 217 3.55 -45.90 29.98
C ILE A 217 3.99 -47.19 29.26
N ALA A 218 4.16 -48.28 29.99
CA ALA A 218 4.57 -49.57 29.43
C ALA A 218 3.51 -50.13 28.47
N ALA A 219 2.23 -50.06 28.84
CA ALA A 219 1.13 -50.47 27.99
C ALA A 219 1.07 -49.64 26.70
N ALA A 220 1.19 -48.32 26.80
CA ALA A 220 1.18 -47.40 25.67
C ALA A 220 2.32 -47.69 24.69
N ARG A 221 3.55 -47.87 25.17
CA ARG A 221 4.71 -48.25 24.35
C ARG A 221 4.51 -49.58 23.63
N THR A 222 3.91 -50.56 24.32
CA THR A 222 3.68 -51.90 23.77
C THR A 222 2.60 -51.89 22.69
N ARG A 223 1.53 -51.11 22.89
CA ARG A 223 0.38 -51.02 21.97
C ARG A 223 0.53 -49.95 20.90
N GLY A 224 1.57 -49.11 20.97
CA GLY A 224 1.80 -48.03 20.02
C GLY A 224 0.87 -46.84 20.20
N ALA A 225 0.35 -46.58 21.41
CA ALA A 225 -0.51 -45.43 21.69
C ALA A 225 0.33 -44.23 22.17
N SER A 226 0.05 -43.04 21.65
CA SER A 226 0.68 -41.80 22.13
C SER A 226 0.03 -41.34 23.44
N VAL A 227 0.81 -40.79 24.37
CA VAL A 227 0.30 -40.32 25.66
C VAL A 227 0.72 -38.88 25.89
N LEU A 228 -0.26 -37.99 26.06
CA LEU A 228 -0.09 -36.58 26.42
C LEU A 228 -0.65 -36.37 27.84
N ALA A 229 0.06 -35.58 28.66
CA ALA A 229 -0.40 -35.19 29.99
C ALA A 229 -0.49 -33.67 30.07
N THR A 230 -1.66 -33.15 30.46
CA THR A 230 -1.94 -31.70 30.56
C THR A 230 -2.60 -31.36 31.89
N THR A 231 -2.41 -30.13 32.35
CA THR A 231 -3.12 -29.57 33.51
C THR A 231 -4.52 -29.06 33.16
N LEU A 232 -4.87 -29.00 31.87
CA LEU A 232 -6.20 -28.62 31.42
C LEU A 232 -7.26 -29.65 31.83
N ASP A 233 -8.46 -29.18 32.18
CA ASP A 233 -9.60 -30.07 32.40
C ASP A 233 -10.13 -30.67 31.09
N ALA A 234 -10.97 -31.70 31.21
CA ALA A 234 -11.46 -32.43 30.04
C ALA A 234 -12.29 -31.56 29.07
N PHE A 235 -12.97 -30.54 29.58
CA PHE A 235 -13.73 -29.58 28.78
C PHE A 235 -12.79 -28.66 27.98
N SER A 236 -11.77 -28.13 28.64
CA SER A 236 -10.75 -27.25 28.07
C SER A 236 -9.94 -27.98 27.00
N VAL A 237 -9.58 -29.25 27.23
CA VAL A 237 -8.95 -30.07 26.18
C VAL A 237 -9.86 -30.19 24.95
N GLY A 238 -11.14 -30.53 25.13
CA GLY A 238 -12.09 -30.62 24.02
C GLY A 238 -12.27 -29.29 23.28
N LYS A 239 -12.28 -28.17 24.00
CA LYS A 239 -12.31 -26.81 23.45
C LYS A 239 -11.05 -26.51 22.63
N MET A 240 -9.86 -26.75 23.18
CA MET A 240 -8.60 -26.46 22.50
C MET A 240 -8.42 -27.31 21.24
N ILE A 241 -8.83 -28.58 21.26
CA ILE A 241 -8.86 -29.42 20.05
C ILE A 241 -9.84 -28.85 19.01
N SER A 242 -11.00 -28.30 19.41
CA SER A 242 -11.90 -27.67 18.43
C SER A 242 -11.29 -26.43 17.76
N LEU A 243 -10.37 -25.73 18.44
CA LEU A 243 -9.61 -24.59 17.92
C LEU A 243 -8.27 -25.00 17.30
N SER A 244 -7.91 -26.29 17.31
CA SER A 244 -6.70 -26.79 16.66
C SER A 244 -6.88 -26.98 15.15
N LEU A 245 -8.12 -26.86 14.66
CA LEU A 245 -8.43 -26.95 13.23
C LEU A 245 -7.77 -25.79 12.45
N PRO A 246 -7.29 -26.05 11.22
CA PRO A 246 -6.55 -25.08 10.44
C PRO A 246 -7.45 -23.93 9.98
N ALA A 247 -6.86 -22.74 9.84
CA ALA A 247 -7.55 -21.51 9.48
C ALA A 247 -8.43 -21.65 8.22
N ARG A 248 -8.01 -22.45 7.22
CA ARG A 248 -8.78 -22.72 6.00
C ARG A 248 -10.21 -23.21 6.22
N MET A 249 -10.48 -23.85 7.37
CA MET A 249 -11.79 -24.41 7.69
C MET A 249 -12.79 -23.34 8.16
N ILE A 250 -12.28 -22.21 8.65
CA ILE A 250 -13.10 -21.17 9.28
C ILE A 250 -13.00 -19.82 8.56
N MET A 251 -12.01 -19.65 7.69
CA MET A 251 -11.83 -18.43 6.92
C MET A 251 -13.01 -18.20 5.96
N GLU A 252 -13.27 -16.93 5.68
CA GLU A 252 -14.19 -16.51 4.64
C GLU A 252 -13.38 -16.25 3.36
N THR A 253 -13.87 -16.74 2.21
CA THR A 253 -13.18 -16.62 0.92
C THR A 253 -13.65 -15.41 0.10
N ASP A 254 -14.86 -14.92 0.36
CA ASP A 254 -15.41 -13.70 -0.25
C ASP A 254 -14.85 -12.47 0.49
N VAL A 255 -13.58 -12.17 0.21
CA VAL A 255 -12.82 -11.08 0.83
C VAL A 255 -12.75 -9.90 -0.14
N PRO A 256 -13.18 -8.70 0.28
CA PRO A 256 -13.03 -7.51 -0.55
C PRO A 256 -11.56 -7.17 -0.71
N THR A 257 -11.16 -6.87 -1.95
CA THR A 257 -9.78 -6.57 -2.32
C THR A 257 -9.66 -5.21 -3.00
N VAL A 258 -8.47 -4.62 -2.89
CA VAL A 258 -8.04 -3.39 -3.59
C VAL A 258 -6.59 -3.55 -4.02
N ARG A 259 -6.12 -2.68 -4.92
CA ARG A 259 -4.73 -2.61 -5.37
C ARG A 259 -4.02 -1.36 -4.86
N LEU A 260 -2.70 -1.31 -5.02
CA LEU A 260 -1.88 -0.17 -4.57
C LEU A 260 -2.19 1.12 -5.35
N GLU A 261 -2.51 0.97 -6.63
CA GLU A 261 -2.85 2.05 -7.56
C GLU A 261 -4.28 2.57 -7.42
N ASP A 262 -5.15 1.86 -6.69
CA ASP A 262 -6.54 2.28 -6.50
C ASP A 262 -6.61 3.59 -5.68
N SER A 263 -7.56 4.45 -6.02
CA SER A 263 -7.78 5.69 -5.27
C SER A 263 -8.26 5.41 -3.85
N LEU A 264 -7.90 6.27 -2.90
CA LEU A 264 -8.40 6.13 -1.52
C LEU A 264 -9.93 6.27 -1.43
N GLU A 265 -10.57 6.97 -2.37
CA GLU A 265 -12.04 7.08 -2.42
C GLU A 265 -12.70 5.76 -2.82
N TYR A 266 -12.13 5.07 -3.81
CA TYR A 266 -12.56 3.73 -4.18
C TYR A 266 -12.37 2.76 -3.01
N ALA A 267 -11.18 2.77 -2.39
CA ALA A 267 -10.89 1.93 -1.22
C ALA A 267 -11.84 2.21 -0.05
N LYS A 268 -12.18 3.48 0.23
CA LYS A 268 -13.21 3.87 1.22
C LYS A 268 -14.57 3.25 0.92
N THR A 269 -14.96 3.21 -0.34
CA THR A 269 -16.23 2.61 -0.78
C THR A 269 -16.22 1.10 -0.55
N VAL A 270 -15.15 0.41 -0.97
CA VAL A 270 -14.98 -1.04 -0.78
C VAL A 270 -14.99 -1.41 0.71
N VAL A 271 -14.22 -0.71 1.54
CA VAL A 271 -14.15 -0.95 2.99
C VAL A 271 -15.48 -0.64 3.68
N SER A 272 -16.22 0.37 3.25
CA SER A 272 -17.51 0.73 3.86
C SER A 272 -18.61 -0.29 3.54
N ASN A 273 -18.58 -0.89 2.35
CA ASN A 273 -19.51 -1.93 1.92
C ASN A 273 -19.11 -3.33 2.41
N SER A 274 -17.87 -3.50 2.89
CA SER A 274 -17.35 -4.74 3.45
C SER A 274 -18.01 -5.09 4.78
N LYS A 275 -18.47 -6.34 4.90
CA LYS A 275 -18.94 -6.91 6.18
C LYS A 275 -17.84 -6.94 7.26
N PHE A 276 -16.57 -6.96 6.86
CA PHE A 276 -15.42 -6.98 7.74
C PHE A 276 -14.95 -5.59 8.18
N ARG A 277 -15.47 -4.53 7.54
CA ARG A 277 -14.98 -3.15 7.68
C ARG A 277 -13.49 -3.00 7.37
N THR A 278 -12.99 -3.90 6.54
CA THR A 278 -11.62 -3.96 6.02
C THR A 278 -11.64 -4.47 4.58
N ALA A 279 -10.55 -4.25 3.86
CA ALA A 279 -10.26 -4.82 2.56
C ALA A 279 -8.78 -5.22 2.50
N CYS A 280 -8.47 -6.32 1.82
CA CYS A 280 -7.09 -6.75 1.61
C CYS A 280 -6.50 -6.05 0.38
N VAL A 281 -5.26 -5.62 0.48
CA VAL A 281 -4.47 -5.10 -0.64
C VAL A 281 -3.77 -6.28 -1.30
N VAL A 282 -3.98 -6.43 -2.60
CA VAL A 282 -3.39 -7.52 -3.40
C VAL A 282 -2.62 -6.95 -4.56
N GLY A 283 -1.58 -7.66 -4.98
CA GLY A 283 -0.87 -7.33 -6.20
C GLY A 283 -1.49 -7.96 -7.45
N GLU A 284 -0.83 -7.78 -8.60
CA GLU A 284 -1.35 -8.25 -9.89
C GLU A 284 -1.62 -9.76 -9.96
N ARG A 285 -0.87 -10.57 -9.20
CA ARG A 285 -0.99 -12.04 -9.19
C ARG A 285 -1.80 -12.55 -8.00
N GLY A 286 -2.46 -11.67 -7.25
CA GLY A 286 -3.23 -12.04 -6.05
C GLY A 286 -2.39 -12.20 -4.79
N GLN A 287 -1.09 -11.91 -4.85
CA GLN A 287 -0.22 -11.92 -3.68
C GLN A 287 -0.71 -10.91 -2.64
N HIS A 288 -0.70 -11.31 -1.37
CA HIS A 288 -1.09 -10.43 -0.28
C HIS A 288 -0.03 -9.33 -0.08
N ILE A 289 -0.45 -8.07 -0.17
CA ILE A 289 0.41 -6.91 0.07
C ILE A 289 0.14 -6.31 1.44
N GLY A 290 -1.12 -6.28 1.87
CA GLY A 290 -1.48 -5.79 3.19
C GLY A 290 -2.97 -5.70 3.45
N LEU A 291 -3.35 -5.02 4.53
CA LEU A 291 -4.72 -4.87 4.99
C LEU A 291 -5.02 -3.38 5.23
N ILE A 292 -6.18 -2.94 4.74
CA ILE A 292 -6.72 -1.61 5.00
C ILE A 292 -7.99 -1.74 5.83
N SER A 293 -8.06 -0.95 6.89
CA SER A 293 -9.24 -0.82 7.73
C SER A 293 -9.86 0.56 7.64
N ARG A 294 -11.08 0.69 8.15
CA ARG A 294 -11.73 1.99 8.30
C ARG A 294 -10.87 2.98 9.10
N THR A 295 -10.13 2.54 10.13
CA THR A 295 -9.25 3.42 10.91
C THR A 295 -8.06 3.90 10.11
N THR A 296 -7.49 3.04 9.26
CA THR A 296 -6.40 3.41 8.34
C THR A 296 -6.84 4.53 7.38
N LEU A 297 -8.05 4.42 6.84
CA LEU A 297 -8.61 5.39 5.88
C LEU A 297 -9.12 6.70 6.50
N MET A 298 -9.10 6.83 7.83
CA MET A 298 -9.41 8.10 8.52
C MET A 298 -8.23 9.06 8.53
N GLN A 299 -7.04 8.62 8.14
CA GLN A 299 -5.88 9.49 8.00
C GLN A 299 -6.08 10.44 6.82
N ASP A 300 -5.80 11.72 7.03
CA ASP A 300 -5.78 12.71 5.96
C ASP A 300 -4.43 12.60 5.24
N VAL A 301 -4.45 11.84 4.13
CA VAL A 301 -3.28 11.66 3.28
C VAL A 301 -3.46 12.52 2.05
N GLN A 302 -2.52 13.43 1.86
CA GLN A 302 -2.49 14.39 0.75
C GLN A 302 -1.11 14.35 0.13
N LYS A 303 -1.04 14.35 -1.20
CA LYS A 303 0.24 14.49 -1.92
C LYS A 303 0.67 15.94 -1.83
N ALA A 304 1.91 16.17 -1.40
CA ALA A 304 2.48 17.50 -1.33
C ALA A 304 2.91 17.99 -2.73
N VAL A 305 2.44 19.16 -3.12
CA VAL A 305 2.68 19.72 -4.46
C VAL A 305 3.11 21.17 -4.41
N ILE A 306 3.92 21.57 -5.40
CA ILE A 306 4.26 22.96 -5.70
C ILE A 306 3.85 23.21 -7.14
N LEU A 307 3.08 24.27 -7.37
CA LEU A 307 2.57 24.63 -8.70
C LEU A 307 3.44 25.72 -9.32
N LEU A 308 3.91 25.48 -10.54
CA LEU A 308 4.61 26.48 -11.33
C LEU A 308 3.78 26.84 -12.56
N ASP A 309 3.91 28.08 -12.99
CA ASP A 309 3.40 28.59 -14.28
C ASP A 309 1.86 28.57 -14.43
N HIS A 310 1.15 28.32 -13.33
CA HIS A 310 -0.30 28.46 -13.28
C HIS A 310 -0.79 28.55 -11.84
N ASN A 311 -1.97 29.16 -11.70
CA ASN A 311 -2.72 29.23 -10.45
C ASN A 311 -4.24 28.97 -10.67
N GLU A 312 -4.65 28.37 -11.79
CA GLU A 312 -6.05 28.02 -12.07
C GLU A 312 -6.28 26.50 -12.02
N PHE A 313 -7.30 26.03 -11.28
CA PHE A 313 -7.62 24.60 -11.18
C PHE A 313 -7.87 23.92 -12.54
N SER A 314 -8.44 24.65 -13.51
CA SER A 314 -8.68 24.13 -14.87
C SER A 314 -7.42 23.77 -15.64
N GLN A 315 -6.27 24.30 -15.22
CA GLN A 315 -4.96 24.07 -15.82
C GLN A 315 -4.08 23.16 -14.97
N ALA A 316 -4.52 22.76 -13.79
CA ALA A 316 -3.75 21.92 -12.88
C ALA A 316 -3.92 20.42 -13.18
N VAL A 317 -3.04 19.63 -12.56
CA VAL A 317 -3.10 18.15 -12.57
C VAL A 317 -4.39 17.64 -11.93
N ASP A 318 -4.92 16.52 -12.44
CA ASP A 318 -6.13 15.92 -11.88
C ASP A 318 -5.93 15.55 -10.39
N GLY A 319 -6.92 15.85 -9.55
CA GLY A 319 -6.87 15.61 -8.11
C GLY A 319 -6.21 16.71 -7.27
N ILE A 320 -5.81 17.82 -7.90
CA ILE A 320 -5.16 18.96 -7.22
C ILE A 320 -5.99 19.53 -6.05
N GLU A 321 -7.32 19.45 -6.12
CA GLU A 321 -8.23 19.95 -5.08
C GLU A 321 -8.09 19.20 -3.76
N ARG A 322 -7.47 18.01 -3.80
CA ARG A 322 -7.22 17.13 -2.65
C ARG A 322 -5.74 17.05 -2.28
N ALA A 323 -4.87 17.76 -3.00
CA ALA A 323 -3.44 17.80 -2.72
C ALA A 323 -3.10 18.87 -1.67
N ASP A 324 -1.97 18.69 -0.98
CA ASP A 324 -1.42 19.71 -0.07
C ASP A 324 -0.54 20.65 -0.90
N ILE A 325 -1.15 21.71 -1.43
CA ILE A 325 -0.43 22.75 -2.17
C ILE A 325 0.44 23.51 -1.16
N LEU A 326 1.76 23.48 -1.34
CA LEU A 326 2.72 24.13 -0.45
C LEU A 326 3.13 25.52 -0.94
N GLU A 327 3.25 25.65 -2.25
CA GLU A 327 3.77 26.85 -2.90
C GLU A 327 3.23 26.98 -4.33
N ILE A 328 3.04 28.22 -4.76
CA ILE A 328 2.68 28.59 -6.13
C ILE A 328 3.65 29.66 -6.62
N ILE A 329 4.27 29.46 -7.79
CA ILE A 329 5.13 30.42 -8.47
C ILE A 329 4.58 30.63 -9.88
N ASP A 330 4.13 31.84 -10.17
CA ASP A 330 3.44 32.13 -11.42
C ASP A 330 3.72 33.57 -11.87
N HIS A 331 3.46 33.86 -13.14
CA HIS A 331 3.53 35.20 -13.73
C HIS A 331 2.22 35.59 -14.44
N HIS A 332 1.27 34.66 -14.53
CA HIS A 332 -0.03 34.88 -15.13
C HIS A 332 -0.96 35.74 -14.26
N ARG A 333 -2.16 35.99 -14.80
CA ARG A 333 -3.25 36.58 -14.03
C ARG A 333 -3.63 35.65 -12.88
N LEU A 334 -4.13 36.23 -11.79
CA LEU A 334 -4.71 35.45 -10.71
C LEU A 334 -6.11 34.98 -11.08
N GLY A 335 -6.32 33.68 -11.04
CA GLY A 335 -7.62 33.04 -11.14
C GLY A 335 -8.12 32.51 -9.79
N ALA A 336 -9.10 31.62 -9.84
CA ALA A 336 -9.71 31.05 -8.65
C ALA A 336 -8.99 29.75 -8.25
N ILE A 337 -8.04 29.85 -7.33
CA ILE A 337 -7.50 28.72 -6.56
C ILE A 337 -7.73 28.97 -5.07
N SER A 338 -8.16 27.93 -4.37
CA SER A 338 -8.42 27.98 -2.93
C SER A 338 -7.61 26.90 -2.24
N THR A 339 -6.82 27.30 -1.24
CA THR A 339 -6.04 26.38 -0.41
C THR A 339 -6.66 26.29 0.98
N LEU A 340 -6.57 25.11 1.60
CA LEU A 340 -7.07 24.91 2.97
C LEU A 340 -6.14 25.53 4.03
N LYS A 341 -4.85 25.62 3.72
CA LYS A 341 -3.79 26.17 4.58
C LYS A 341 -3.14 27.38 3.89
N PRO A 342 -2.50 28.30 4.64
CA PRO A 342 -1.64 29.32 4.04
C PRO A 342 -0.48 28.67 3.26
N VAL A 343 -0.20 29.20 2.07
CA VAL A 343 0.85 28.71 1.16
C VAL A 343 1.81 29.84 0.80
N LYS A 344 3.03 29.49 0.37
CA LYS A 344 3.89 30.47 -0.30
C LYS A 344 3.28 30.80 -1.67
N PHE A 345 3.18 32.07 -1.99
CA PHE A 345 2.61 32.51 -3.26
C PHE A 345 3.47 33.62 -3.83
N LEU A 346 4.18 33.34 -4.92
CA LEU A 346 4.99 34.30 -5.65
C LEU A 346 4.32 34.54 -7.01
N ASN A 347 3.87 35.77 -7.24
CA ASN A 347 3.37 36.18 -8.53
C ASN A 347 3.89 37.56 -8.88
N ASP A 348 4.68 37.65 -9.95
CA ASP A 348 5.29 38.88 -10.43
C ASP A 348 5.08 38.97 -11.94
N PRO A 349 4.62 40.12 -12.50
CA PRO A 349 4.23 40.22 -13.90
C PRO A 349 5.47 40.34 -14.81
N VAL A 350 6.27 39.29 -14.87
CA VAL A 350 7.41 39.10 -15.79
C VAL A 350 7.00 38.27 -17.00
N GLY A 351 7.90 38.14 -17.97
CA GLY A 351 7.62 37.44 -19.22
C GLY A 351 7.56 35.92 -19.11
N SER A 352 8.13 35.31 -18.07
CA SER A 352 8.27 33.85 -17.93
C SER A 352 8.44 33.41 -16.47
N THR A 353 7.93 32.23 -16.11
CA THR A 353 8.16 31.59 -14.80
C THR A 353 9.64 31.18 -14.65
N SER A 354 10.33 30.79 -15.72
CA SER A 354 11.79 30.56 -15.69
C SER A 354 12.60 31.80 -15.28
N THR A 355 12.12 33.02 -15.57
CA THR A 355 12.71 34.26 -15.03
C THR A 355 12.62 34.30 -13.50
N LEU A 356 11.46 33.93 -12.92
CA LEU A 356 11.26 33.88 -11.47
C LEU A 356 12.17 32.85 -10.81
N VAL A 357 12.27 31.65 -11.40
CA VAL A 357 13.16 30.59 -10.92
C VAL A 357 14.63 31.02 -10.99
N THR A 358 15.03 31.71 -12.06
CA THR A 358 16.39 32.26 -12.21
C THR A 358 16.70 33.28 -11.12
N ASN A 359 15.76 34.19 -10.83
CA ASN A 359 15.91 35.14 -9.74
C ASN A 359 16.03 34.43 -8.38
N LYS A 360 15.32 33.31 -8.17
CA LYS A 360 15.44 32.50 -6.95
C LYS A 360 16.83 31.88 -6.78
N PHE A 361 17.46 31.43 -7.87
CA PHE A 361 18.86 30.98 -7.83
C PHE A 361 19.81 32.11 -7.41
N ILE A 362 19.64 33.29 -8.00
CA ILE A 362 20.45 34.49 -7.70
C ILE A 362 20.24 34.91 -6.24
N GLU A 363 19.00 34.99 -5.76
CA GLU A 363 18.64 35.31 -4.37
C GLU A 363 19.25 34.33 -3.37
N ALA A 364 19.29 33.04 -3.72
CA ALA A 364 19.89 32.00 -2.89
C ALA A 364 21.43 32.01 -2.93
N GLY A 365 22.06 32.77 -3.82
CA GLY A 365 23.49 32.72 -4.06
C GLY A 365 23.96 31.38 -4.62
N VAL A 366 23.09 30.68 -5.34
CA VAL A 366 23.34 29.35 -5.91
C VAL A 366 23.35 29.47 -7.43
N GLU A 367 24.45 29.10 -8.07
CA GLU A 367 24.51 29.02 -9.54
C GLU A 367 23.83 27.74 -10.03
N PRO A 368 22.88 27.80 -10.99
CA PRO A 368 22.26 26.61 -11.58
C PRO A 368 23.29 25.77 -12.35
N SER A 369 23.09 24.45 -12.44
CA SER A 369 23.92 23.62 -13.33
C SER A 369 23.85 24.11 -14.79
N PRO A 370 24.89 23.90 -15.62
CA PRO A 370 24.86 24.35 -17.02
C PRO A 370 23.67 23.80 -17.81
N SER A 371 23.22 22.58 -17.49
CA SER A 371 22.03 21.97 -18.08
C SER A 371 20.76 22.74 -17.69
N THR A 372 20.53 22.94 -16.40
CA THR A 372 19.39 23.71 -15.88
C THR A 372 19.41 25.17 -16.33
N ALA A 373 20.59 25.79 -16.38
CA ALA A 373 20.73 27.15 -16.86
C ALA A 373 20.28 27.28 -18.32
N GLY A 374 20.63 26.29 -19.16
CA GLY A 374 20.19 26.22 -20.55
C GLY A 374 18.69 26.01 -20.69
N LEU A 375 18.10 25.16 -19.85
CA LEU A 375 16.65 24.96 -19.83
C LEU A 375 15.90 26.22 -19.40
N LEU A 376 16.31 26.87 -18.30
CA LEU A 376 15.70 28.12 -17.86
C LEU A 376 15.81 29.19 -18.95
N LEU A 377 16.94 29.26 -19.67
CA LEU A 377 17.10 30.17 -20.80
C LEU A 377 16.13 29.83 -21.94
N ALA A 378 15.93 28.54 -22.23
CA ALA A 378 14.95 28.09 -23.22
C ALA A 378 13.51 28.48 -22.83
N GLY A 379 13.13 28.31 -21.56
CA GLY A 379 11.83 28.74 -21.03
C GLY A 379 11.59 30.24 -21.22
N ILE A 380 12.55 31.07 -20.81
CA ILE A 380 12.46 32.53 -21.00
C ILE A 380 12.33 32.90 -22.48
N LEU A 381 13.14 32.29 -23.36
CA LEU A 381 13.11 32.60 -24.79
C LEU A 381 11.83 32.12 -25.49
N SER A 382 11.23 31.03 -25.02
CA SER A 382 9.96 30.49 -25.52
C SER A 382 8.82 31.48 -25.23
N ASP A 383 8.58 31.76 -23.94
CA ASP A 383 7.45 32.59 -23.50
C ASP A 383 7.55 34.05 -23.92
N THR A 384 8.76 34.59 -24.03
CA THR A 384 8.96 35.98 -24.49
C THR A 384 9.00 36.09 -26.02
N MET A 385 8.91 34.99 -26.77
CA MET A 385 9.15 34.92 -28.22
C MET A 385 10.48 35.59 -28.61
N VAL A 386 11.56 35.20 -27.93
CA VAL A 386 12.89 35.80 -28.08
C VAL A 386 12.86 37.30 -27.78
N MET A 387 12.27 37.68 -26.64
CA MET A 387 12.16 39.05 -26.13
C MET A 387 11.31 40.01 -26.99
N LYS A 388 10.33 39.48 -27.74
CA LYS A 388 9.49 40.26 -28.66
C LYS A 388 8.06 40.47 -28.18
N LEU A 389 7.58 39.69 -27.21
CA LEU A 389 6.23 39.86 -26.68
C LEU A 389 6.12 41.09 -25.79
N SER A 390 4.92 41.66 -25.72
CA SER A 390 4.60 42.81 -24.85
C SER A 390 4.69 42.51 -23.36
N THR A 391 4.69 41.24 -22.97
CA THR A 391 4.90 40.75 -21.61
C THR A 391 6.37 40.75 -21.19
N THR A 392 7.30 40.88 -22.15
CA THR A 392 8.75 40.90 -21.87
C THR A 392 9.12 42.12 -21.02
N THR A 393 9.88 41.89 -19.96
CA THR A 393 10.36 42.93 -19.04
C THR A 393 11.89 43.01 -19.03
N PRO A 394 12.48 44.09 -18.50
CA PRO A 394 13.93 44.16 -18.28
C PRO A 394 14.47 43.10 -17.32
N VAL A 395 13.61 42.48 -16.50
CA VAL A 395 14.00 41.38 -15.60
C VAL A 395 14.29 40.12 -16.42
N ASP A 396 13.46 39.82 -17.41
CA ASP A 396 13.62 38.68 -18.30
C ASP A 396 14.94 38.78 -19.09
N ILE A 397 15.26 39.98 -19.60
CA ILE A 397 16.50 40.24 -20.34
C ILE A 397 17.72 39.96 -19.44
N ARG A 398 17.74 40.49 -18.21
CA ARG A 398 18.86 40.26 -17.27
C ARG A 398 18.99 38.80 -16.87
N ALA A 399 17.87 38.11 -16.65
CA ALA A 399 17.87 36.68 -16.35
C ALA A 399 18.42 35.87 -17.52
N ALA A 400 17.99 36.16 -18.76
CA ALA A 400 18.51 35.50 -19.95
C ALA A 400 20.01 35.77 -20.17
N ASP A 401 20.47 37.01 -19.97
CA ASP A 401 21.90 37.36 -20.08
C ASP A 401 22.73 36.58 -19.06
N TYR A 402 22.30 36.51 -17.80
CA TYR A 402 22.94 35.72 -16.75
C TYR A 402 23.05 34.23 -17.10
N LEU A 403 21.97 33.62 -17.61
CA LEU A 403 21.97 32.21 -18.00
C LEU A 403 22.80 31.96 -19.27
N ALA A 404 22.82 32.92 -20.21
CA ALA A 404 23.64 32.86 -21.41
C ALA A 404 25.15 32.86 -21.06
N GLU A 405 25.56 33.64 -20.07
CA GLU A 405 26.93 33.64 -19.56
C GLU A 405 27.35 32.27 -19.00
N ILE A 406 26.47 31.62 -18.22
CA ILE A 406 26.73 30.29 -17.64
C ILE A 406 26.83 29.21 -18.73
N THR A 407 25.93 29.26 -19.70
CA THR A 407 25.80 28.22 -20.74
C THR A 407 26.77 28.41 -21.91
N GLY A 408 27.26 29.63 -22.12
CA GLY A 408 28.02 30.03 -23.31
C GLY A 408 27.18 30.04 -24.59
N VAL A 409 25.85 30.01 -24.49
CA VAL A 409 24.92 30.00 -25.63
C VAL A 409 24.52 31.42 -25.98
N ASP A 410 24.55 31.75 -27.27
CA ASP A 410 24.06 33.03 -27.82
C ASP A 410 22.52 33.01 -27.93
N PRO A 411 21.77 33.77 -27.11
CA PRO A 411 20.31 33.76 -27.13
C PRO A 411 19.72 34.19 -28.47
N ALA A 412 20.41 35.06 -29.23
CA ALA A 412 19.95 35.56 -30.51
C ALA A 412 19.99 34.50 -31.62
N LYS A 413 20.83 33.47 -31.46
CA LYS A 413 20.87 32.30 -32.36
C LYS A 413 20.02 31.15 -31.85
N PHE A 414 20.09 30.89 -30.55
CA PHE A 414 19.38 29.78 -29.95
C PHE A 414 17.86 29.98 -29.94
N GLY A 415 17.38 31.18 -29.62
CA GLY A 415 15.94 31.47 -29.56
C GLY A 415 15.22 31.15 -30.89
N PRO A 416 15.67 31.65 -32.05
CA PRO A 416 15.06 31.31 -33.33
C PRO A 416 15.10 29.81 -33.65
N GLU A 417 16.19 29.11 -33.30
CA GLU A 417 16.31 27.66 -33.49
C GLU A 417 15.28 26.90 -32.65
N LEU A 418 15.12 27.29 -31.38
CA LEU A 418 14.13 26.74 -30.45
C LEU A 418 12.71 26.90 -31.00
N ILE A 419 12.31 28.15 -31.30
CA ILE A 419 10.97 28.47 -31.81
C ILE A 419 10.69 27.76 -33.15
N GLN A 420 11.68 27.66 -34.04
CA GLN A 420 11.53 26.94 -35.31
C GLN A 420 11.23 25.46 -35.10
N LYS A 421 11.84 24.82 -34.11
CA LYS A 421 11.55 23.42 -33.76
C LYS A 421 10.16 23.25 -33.15
N GLY A 422 9.68 24.24 -32.39
CA GLY A 422 8.30 24.30 -31.95
C GLY A 422 7.30 24.40 -33.10
N MET A 423 7.65 25.11 -34.17
CA MET A 423 6.80 25.35 -35.35
C MET A 423 6.92 24.31 -36.47
N ASP A 424 7.63 23.20 -36.26
CA ASP A 424 7.69 22.09 -37.21
C ASP A 424 6.38 21.26 -37.14
N LEU A 425 5.33 21.80 -37.78
CA LEU A 425 3.93 21.37 -37.66
C LEU A 425 3.44 20.53 -38.84
N ASP A 426 4.27 20.35 -39.87
CA ASP A 426 3.87 19.76 -41.16
C ASP A 426 3.41 18.29 -41.04
N ALA A 427 3.79 17.62 -39.95
CA ALA A 427 3.45 16.21 -39.68
C ALA A 427 2.25 16.01 -38.74
N LEU A 428 1.68 17.06 -38.14
CA LEU A 428 0.65 16.92 -37.11
C LEU A 428 -0.78 17.02 -37.66
N PRO A 429 -1.73 16.19 -37.18
CA PRO A 429 -3.16 16.34 -37.47
C PRO A 429 -3.71 17.71 -37.04
N LYS A 430 -4.71 18.23 -37.76
CA LYS A 430 -5.30 19.55 -37.47
C LYS A 430 -5.92 19.63 -36.08
N GLU A 431 -6.49 18.53 -35.60
CA GLU A 431 -7.06 18.41 -34.27
C GLU A 431 -5.99 18.58 -33.18
N GLU A 432 -4.78 18.05 -33.42
CA GLU A 432 -3.63 18.18 -32.53
C GLU A 432 -3.08 19.61 -32.53
N LEU A 433 -3.02 20.24 -33.72
CA LEU A 433 -2.65 21.66 -33.84
C LEU A 433 -3.58 22.59 -33.05
N LEU A 434 -4.88 22.30 -33.04
CA LEU A 434 -5.85 23.10 -32.30
C LEU A 434 -5.72 22.92 -30.79
N THR A 435 -5.21 21.79 -30.30
CA THR A 435 -5.22 21.41 -28.87
C THR A 435 -3.89 21.55 -28.15
N ARG A 436 -2.80 21.86 -28.86
CA ARG A 436 -1.42 21.80 -28.37
C ARG A 436 -1.07 22.81 -27.27
N ASP A 437 -1.70 23.97 -27.28
CA ASP A 437 -1.47 25.08 -26.32
C ASP A 437 -2.81 25.70 -25.88
N MET A 438 -3.83 24.85 -25.71
CA MET A 438 -5.16 25.32 -25.35
C MET A 438 -5.27 25.56 -23.85
N LYS A 439 -5.39 26.82 -23.45
CA LYS A 439 -5.61 27.19 -22.05
C LYS A 439 -7.10 27.48 -21.83
N ARG A 440 -7.70 26.79 -20.85
CA ARG A 440 -9.10 27.00 -20.48
C ARG A 440 -9.21 28.02 -19.36
N TYR A 441 -9.98 29.07 -19.62
CA TYR A 441 -10.22 30.17 -18.70
C TYR A 441 -11.70 30.31 -18.38
N ASN A 442 -12.00 30.68 -17.14
CA ASN A 442 -13.33 31.16 -16.74
C ASN A 442 -13.32 32.69 -16.66
N LEU A 443 -14.12 33.32 -17.50
CA LEU A 443 -14.21 34.78 -17.62
C LEU A 443 -15.67 35.23 -17.53
N PHE A 444 -16.00 35.99 -16.48
CA PHE A 444 -17.35 36.54 -16.27
C PHE A 444 -18.47 35.49 -16.35
N GLY A 445 -18.25 34.30 -15.80
CA GLY A 445 -19.22 33.19 -15.82
C GLY A 445 -19.31 32.45 -17.16
N ARG A 446 -18.41 32.70 -18.11
CA ARG A 446 -18.28 31.97 -19.38
C ARG A 446 -16.96 31.20 -19.41
N SER A 447 -17.03 29.94 -19.85
CA SER A 447 -15.84 29.13 -20.15
C SER A 447 -15.35 29.49 -21.55
N ILE A 448 -14.08 29.91 -21.65
CA ILE A 448 -13.39 30.25 -22.90
C ILE A 448 -12.19 29.33 -23.02
N MET A 449 -11.92 28.82 -24.22
CA MET A 449 -10.63 28.21 -24.53
C MET A 449 -9.91 29.15 -25.48
N VAL A 450 -8.67 29.45 -25.14
CA VAL A 450 -7.74 30.24 -25.95
C VAL A 450 -6.68 29.31 -26.50
#